data_AF-A0A531KIQ0-F1
#
_entry.id   AF-A0A531KIQ0-F1
#
_cell.length_a   1.000
_cell.length_b   1.000
_cell.length_c   1.000
_cell.angle_alpha   90.00
_cell.angle_beta   90.00
_cell.angle_gamma   90.00
#
_symmetry.space_group_name_H-M   'P 1'
#
loop_
_entity.id
_entity.type
_entity.pdbx_description
1 polymer ?
#
loop_
_entity_poly.entity_id
_entity_poly.type
_entity_poly.pdbx_seq_one_letter_code
_entity_poly.pdbx_strand_id
1 'polypeptide(L)'
;KQWEEVSTRFRYVFADPETAFRTMNFDAVLADGRAAAQTLQKLATDPVSIGPLIGKTGLLASKADREARRVADVNAPALKRDIERYLKMRERALQRIEGEEKTLRERVSIDIPALSPAARSVLERVRDAIDRNDLPAALGYALSNREAKLEIDGFNRAVAERFGERTLLTNA
;
A
#
# COMPACT_ATOMS: atom_id res chain seq x y z
N LYS A 1 -7.48 -8.10 11.04
CA LYS A 1 -7.08 -9.53 11.02
C LYS A 1 -5.67 -9.77 11.57
N GLN A 2 -4.59 -9.49 10.83
CA GLN A 2 -3.22 -9.83 11.31
C GLN A 2 -2.79 -9.08 12.59
N TRP A 3 -3.18 -7.81 12.74
CA TRP A 3 -2.97 -7.08 13.99
C TRP A 3 -3.81 -7.64 15.16
N GLU A 4 -5.01 -8.13 14.89
CA GLU A 4 -5.88 -8.70 15.93
C GLU A 4 -5.27 -10.00 16.47
N GLU A 5 -4.66 -10.81 15.61
CA GLU A 5 -3.91 -12.03 16.00
C GLU A 5 -2.76 -11.69 16.94
N VAL A 6 -1.96 -10.66 16.61
CA VAL A 6 -0.88 -10.16 17.48
C VAL A 6 -1.44 -9.69 18.82
N SER A 7 -2.42 -8.79 18.81
CA SER A 7 -3.01 -8.22 20.04
C SER A 7 -3.66 -9.28 20.94
N THR A 8 -4.29 -10.30 20.33
CA THR A 8 -4.89 -11.43 21.06
C THR A 8 -3.80 -12.27 21.71
N ARG A 9 -2.68 -12.52 21.01
CA ARG A 9 -1.61 -13.34 21.57
C ARG A 9 -0.82 -12.65 22.68
N PHE A 10 -0.73 -11.32 22.68
CA PHE A 10 -0.24 -10.58 23.85
C PHE A 10 -1.00 -10.96 25.12
N ARG A 11 -2.33 -11.14 25.05
CA ARG A 11 -3.19 -11.55 26.18
C ARG A 11 -2.99 -12.99 26.62
N TYR A 12 -2.33 -13.83 25.84
CA TYR A 12 -1.94 -15.18 26.24
C TYR A 12 -0.55 -15.26 26.86
N VAL A 13 0.27 -14.21 26.69
CA VAL A 13 1.65 -14.17 27.18
C VAL A 13 1.76 -13.32 28.44
N PHE A 14 1.25 -12.10 28.41
CA PHE A 14 1.48 -11.10 29.45
C PHE A 14 0.28 -10.91 30.37
N ALA A 15 0.55 -10.80 31.66
CA ALA A 15 -0.45 -10.47 32.67
C ALA A 15 -0.94 -9.02 32.53
N ASP A 16 -0.05 -8.13 32.06
CA ASP A 16 -0.39 -6.77 31.61
C ASP A 16 0.05 -6.58 30.15
N PRO A 17 -0.83 -6.91 29.18
CA PRO A 17 -0.56 -6.79 27.75
C PRO A 17 -0.24 -5.37 27.29
N GLU A 18 -0.91 -4.36 27.88
CA GLU A 18 -0.76 -2.96 27.45
C GLU A 18 0.60 -2.41 27.88
N THR A 19 1.02 -2.70 29.11
CA THR A 19 2.33 -2.28 29.58
C THR A 19 3.44 -3.03 28.86
N ALA A 20 3.31 -4.34 28.64
CA ALA A 20 4.27 -5.11 27.84
C ALA A 20 4.42 -4.54 26.42
N PHE A 21 3.30 -4.18 25.78
CA PHE A 21 3.30 -3.54 24.47
C PHE A 21 4.04 -2.21 24.47
N ARG A 22 3.82 -1.36 25.49
CA ARG A 22 4.55 -0.09 25.65
C ARG A 22 6.05 -0.31 25.88
N THR A 23 6.44 -1.28 26.71
CA THR A 23 7.86 -1.61 26.98
C THR A 23 8.60 -2.02 25.72
N MET A 24 7.95 -2.73 24.80
CA MET A 24 8.55 -3.12 23.53
C MET A 24 8.85 -1.93 22.60
N ASN A 25 8.34 -0.73 22.90
CA ASN A 25 8.50 0.46 22.07
C ASN A 25 8.19 0.16 20.60
N PHE A 26 6.92 -0.13 20.32
CA PHE A 26 6.52 -0.61 19.00
C PHE A 26 6.78 0.40 17.89
N ASP A 27 6.84 1.71 18.21
CA ASP A 27 7.26 2.74 17.25
C ASP A 27 8.70 2.51 16.76
N ALA A 28 9.62 2.17 17.67
CA ALA A 28 11.00 1.82 17.29
C ALA A 28 11.06 0.50 16.51
N VAL A 29 10.25 -0.49 16.89
CA VAL A 29 10.11 -1.77 16.16
C VAL A 29 9.59 -1.57 14.74
N LEU A 30 8.71 -0.59 14.52
CA LEU A 30 8.17 -0.25 13.21
C LEU A 30 9.15 0.57 12.35
N ALA A 31 10.03 1.34 12.98
CA ALA A 31 10.95 2.27 12.31
C ALA A 31 12.30 1.65 11.94
N ASP A 32 12.82 0.71 12.76
CA ASP A 32 14.14 0.12 12.55
C ASP A 32 14.09 -1.42 12.64
N GLY A 33 14.39 -2.09 11.53
CA GLY A 33 14.44 -3.55 11.45
C GLY A 33 15.47 -4.19 12.39
N ARG A 34 16.56 -3.48 12.73
CA ARG A 34 17.57 -3.95 13.68
C ARG A 34 17.03 -3.90 15.12
N ALA A 35 16.38 -2.80 15.48
CA ALA A 35 15.68 -2.66 16.77
C ALA A 35 14.55 -3.69 16.89
N ALA A 36 13.81 -3.93 15.80
CA ALA A 36 12.79 -4.97 15.74
C ALA A 36 13.38 -6.36 16.03
N ALA A 37 14.44 -6.75 15.32
CA ALA A 37 15.08 -8.06 15.50
C ALA A 37 15.57 -8.27 16.95
N GLN A 38 16.19 -7.26 17.56
CA GLN A 38 16.67 -7.32 18.94
C GLN A 38 15.51 -7.47 19.94
N THR A 39 14.46 -6.65 19.78
CA THR A 39 13.29 -6.67 20.67
C THR A 39 12.53 -7.98 20.56
N LEU A 40 12.36 -8.50 19.34
CA LEU A 40 11.71 -9.78 19.08
C LEU A 40 12.54 -10.96 19.56
N GLN A 41 13.88 -10.86 19.51
CA GLN A 41 14.74 -11.86 20.10
C GLN A 41 14.58 -11.90 21.62
N LYS A 42 14.58 -10.73 22.28
CA LYS A 42 14.31 -10.62 23.73
C LYS A 42 12.94 -11.20 24.09
N LEU A 43 11.90 -10.96 23.28
CA LEU A 43 10.58 -11.55 23.49
C LEU A 43 10.60 -13.09 23.49
N ALA A 44 11.43 -13.71 22.66
CA ALA A 44 11.53 -15.16 22.61
C ALA A 44 12.42 -15.76 23.72
N THR A 45 13.48 -15.05 24.13
CA THR A 45 14.48 -15.59 25.07
C THR A 45 14.28 -15.16 26.52
N ASP A 46 13.78 -13.95 26.73
CA ASP A 46 13.52 -13.36 28.05
C ASP A 46 12.28 -12.46 28.00
N PRO A 47 11.08 -13.05 27.80
CA PRO A 47 9.84 -12.29 27.77
C PRO A 47 9.54 -11.59 29.11
N VAL A 48 10.10 -12.05 30.23
CA VAL A 48 9.91 -11.43 31.55
C VAL A 48 10.52 -10.02 31.59
N SER A 49 11.60 -9.77 30.84
CA SER A 49 12.19 -8.43 30.70
C SER A 49 11.25 -7.41 30.03
N ILE A 50 10.25 -7.88 29.28
CA ILE A 50 9.28 -7.04 28.57
C ILE A 50 8.07 -6.75 29.48
N GLY A 51 7.66 -7.73 30.27
CA GLY A 51 6.54 -7.58 31.18
C GLY A 51 6.25 -8.86 31.97
N PRO A 52 5.43 -8.76 33.03
CA PRO A 52 5.05 -9.92 33.82
C PRO A 52 4.24 -10.91 32.96
N LEU A 53 4.64 -12.17 32.91
CA LEU A 53 3.86 -13.19 32.19
C LEU A 53 2.72 -13.73 33.03
N ILE A 54 1.74 -14.31 32.36
CA ILE A 54 0.61 -15.00 32.99
C ILE A 54 1.09 -16.23 33.78
N GLY A 55 0.39 -16.53 34.88
CA GLY A 55 0.69 -17.65 35.75
C GLY A 55 1.93 -17.44 36.61
N LYS A 56 2.28 -18.44 37.41
CA LYS A 56 3.40 -18.38 38.35
C LYS A 56 4.22 -19.66 38.29
N THR A 57 5.52 -19.53 38.53
CA THR A 57 6.44 -20.64 38.74
C THR A 57 6.77 -20.80 40.22
N GLY A 58 7.30 -21.97 40.61
CA GLY A 58 7.83 -22.20 41.96
C GLY A 58 7.04 -23.20 42.82
N LEU A 59 7.60 -23.48 43.98
CA LEU A 59 7.12 -24.52 44.90
C LEU A 59 5.73 -24.21 45.46
N LEU A 60 5.43 -22.93 45.69
CA LEU A 60 4.16 -22.44 46.23
C LEU A 60 3.08 -22.18 45.17
N ALA A 61 3.41 -22.29 43.88
CA ALA A 61 2.45 -22.05 42.80
C ALA A 61 1.42 -23.20 42.69
N SER A 62 0.15 -22.84 42.47
CA SER A 62 -0.91 -23.82 42.25
C SER A 62 -0.71 -24.57 40.92
N LYS A 63 -1.40 -25.70 40.72
CA LYS A 63 -1.39 -26.40 39.42
C LYS A 63 -1.89 -25.50 38.29
N ALA A 64 -2.93 -24.70 38.54
CA ALA A 64 -3.48 -23.77 37.56
C ALA A 64 -2.48 -22.65 37.21
N ASP A 65 -1.74 -22.12 38.19
CA ASP A 65 -0.71 -21.10 37.94
C ASP A 65 0.43 -21.61 37.06
N ARG A 66 0.90 -22.84 37.31
CA ARG A 66 1.96 -23.47 36.51
C ARG A 66 1.49 -23.78 35.10
N GLU A 67 0.24 -24.19 34.96
CA GLU A 67 -0.39 -24.42 33.65
C GLU A 67 -0.48 -23.13 32.84
N ALA A 68 -1.02 -22.06 33.43
CA ALA A 68 -1.15 -20.76 32.80
C ALA A 68 0.23 -20.20 32.39
N ARG A 69 1.26 -20.44 33.22
CA ARG A 69 2.64 -20.12 32.88
C ARG A 69 3.14 -20.89 31.66
N ARG A 70 2.95 -22.20 31.62
CA ARG A 70 3.36 -23.03 30.48
C ARG A 70 2.69 -22.55 29.19
N VAL A 71 1.42 -22.15 29.25
CA VAL A 71 0.70 -21.56 28.10
C VAL A 71 1.37 -20.26 27.67
N ALA A 72 1.73 -19.37 28.60
CA ALA A 72 2.43 -18.12 28.28
C ALA A 72 3.79 -18.38 27.61
N ASP A 73 4.57 -19.32 28.13
CA ASP A 73 5.90 -19.64 27.62
C ASP A 73 5.84 -20.20 26.18
N VAL A 74 4.84 -21.04 25.86
CA VAL A 74 4.62 -21.55 24.49
C VAL A 74 4.13 -20.45 23.55
N ASN A 75 3.37 -19.47 24.05
CA ASN A 75 2.84 -18.39 23.25
C ASN A 75 3.85 -17.27 22.97
N ALA A 76 4.89 -17.09 23.79
CA ALA A 76 5.92 -16.08 23.57
C ALA A 76 6.65 -16.20 22.20
N PRO A 77 7.20 -17.36 21.79
CA PRO A 77 7.79 -17.51 20.46
C PRO A 77 6.76 -17.50 19.33
N ALA A 78 5.49 -17.83 19.60
CA ALA A 78 4.42 -17.64 18.63
C ALA A 78 4.11 -16.15 18.43
N LEU A 79 4.15 -15.34 19.49
CA LEU A 79 3.94 -13.90 19.42
C LEU A 79 5.06 -13.21 18.61
N LYS A 80 6.31 -13.64 18.79
CA LYS A 80 7.41 -13.22 17.92
C LYS A 80 7.07 -13.42 16.44
N ARG A 81 6.67 -14.63 16.05
CA ARG A 81 6.35 -14.97 14.65
C ARG A 81 5.19 -14.16 14.09
N ASP A 82 4.17 -13.91 14.91
CA ASP A 82 3.00 -13.13 14.49
C ASP A 82 3.38 -11.65 14.27
N ILE A 83 4.25 -11.09 15.12
CA ILE A 83 4.78 -9.75 14.92
C ILE A 83 5.67 -9.68 13.66
N GLU A 84 6.57 -10.64 13.43
CA GLU A 84 7.40 -10.70 12.21
C GLU A 84 6.54 -10.72 10.94
N ARG A 85 5.46 -11.51 10.95
CA ARG A 85 4.50 -11.59 9.86
C ARG A 85 3.79 -10.25 9.63
N TYR A 86 3.37 -9.59 10.70
CA TYR A 86 2.76 -8.26 10.63
C TYR A 86 3.72 -7.22 10.02
N LEU A 87 4.98 -7.18 10.48
CA LEU A 87 6.00 -6.26 9.96
C LEU A 87 6.22 -6.47 8.46
N LYS A 88 6.36 -7.73 8.01
CA LYS A 88 6.54 -8.07 6.60
C LYS A 88 5.33 -7.69 5.74
N MET A 89 4.12 -7.90 6.24
CA MET A 89 2.90 -7.48 5.55
C MET A 89 2.84 -5.96 5.41
N ARG A 90 3.16 -5.24 6.48
CA ARG A 90 3.17 -3.77 6.49
C ARG A 90 4.19 -3.21 5.52
N GLU A 91 5.41 -3.73 5.50
CA GLU A 91 6.47 -3.31 4.57
C GLU A 91 6.02 -3.45 3.12
N ARG A 92 5.41 -4.59 2.76
CA ARG A 92 4.87 -4.82 1.41
C ARG A 92 3.76 -3.83 1.05
N ALA A 93 2.90 -3.51 2.01
CA ALA A 93 1.84 -2.52 1.80
C ALA A 93 2.41 -1.11 1.58
N LEU A 94 3.43 -0.72 2.37
CA LEU A 94 4.10 0.57 2.19
C LEU A 94 4.77 0.68 0.82
N GLN A 95 5.56 -0.33 0.42
CA GLN A 95 6.22 -0.36 -0.89
C GLN A 95 5.21 -0.26 -2.05
N ARG A 96 4.06 -0.91 -1.90
CA ARG A 96 2.97 -0.83 -2.87
C ARG A 96 2.40 0.59 -2.95
N ILE A 97 2.07 1.20 -1.81
CA ILE A 97 1.49 2.55 -1.75
C ILE A 97 2.48 3.57 -2.31
N GLU A 98 3.76 3.49 -1.91
CA GLU A 98 4.82 4.36 -2.43
C GLU A 98 5.00 4.20 -3.95
N GLY A 99 4.95 2.96 -4.45
CA GLY A 99 5.01 2.69 -5.89
C GLY A 99 3.81 3.28 -6.64
N GLU A 100 2.60 3.06 -6.13
CA GLU A 100 1.36 3.62 -6.70
C GLU A 100 1.39 5.15 -6.70
N GLU A 101 1.89 5.77 -5.62
CA GLU A 101 2.01 7.21 -5.46
C GLU A 101 3.04 7.82 -6.41
N LYS A 102 4.20 7.18 -6.55
CA LYS A 102 5.22 7.56 -7.52
C LYS A 102 4.70 7.49 -8.95
N THR A 103 4.00 6.41 -9.31
CA THR A 103 3.36 6.29 -10.63
C THR A 103 2.30 7.37 -10.86
N LEU A 104 1.52 7.72 -9.84
CA LEU A 104 0.54 8.81 -9.94
C LEU A 104 1.22 10.16 -10.17
N ARG A 105 2.28 10.47 -9.42
CA ARG A 105 3.06 11.70 -9.59
C ARG A 105 3.70 11.79 -10.96
N GLU A 106 4.30 10.70 -11.43
CA GLU A 106 4.90 10.60 -12.77
C GLU A 106 3.85 10.92 -13.84
N ARG A 107 2.67 10.30 -13.77
CA ARG A 107 1.57 10.57 -14.70
C ARG A 107 1.10 12.03 -14.64
N VAL A 108 0.94 12.60 -13.45
CA VAL A 108 0.53 14.00 -13.28
C VAL A 108 1.59 14.99 -13.80
N SER A 109 2.87 14.61 -13.77
CA SER A 109 3.96 15.44 -14.28
C SER A 109 4.07 15.51 -15.80
N ILE A 110 3.33 14.66 -16.52
CA ILE A 110 3.29 14.69 -17.99
C ILE A 110 2.57 15.95 -18.43
N ASP A 111 3.30 16.88 -19.06
CA ASP A 111 2.71 18.06 -19.65
C ASP A 111 1.86 17.69 -20.87
N ILE A 112 0.66 18.28 -20.98
CA ILE A 112 -0.21 18.07 -22.14
C ILE A 112 -0.17 19.36 -22.96
N PRO A 113 0.42 19.35 -24.17
CA PRO A 113 0.54 20.55 -24.97
C PRO A 113 -0.83 21.08 -25.37
N ALA A 114 -1.03 22.39 -25.29
CA ALA A 114 -2.25 23.01 -25.78
C ALA A 114 -2.31 22.91 -27.31
N LEU A 115 -3.44 22.42 -27.84
CA LEU A 115 -3.67 22.39 -29.29
C LEU A 115 -3.75 23.81 -29.86
N SER A 116 -3.06 24.00 -30.98
CA SER A 116 -3.10 25.19 -31.82
C SER A 116 -4.52 25.45 -32.34
N PRO A 117 -4.86 26.71 -32.70
CA PRO A 117 -6.15 27.02 -33.29
C PRO A 117 -6.45 26.20 -34.55
N ALA A 118 -5.42 25.89 -35.36
CA ALA A 118 -5.56 25.08 -36.55
C ALA A 118 -5.93 23.62 -36.23
N ALA A 119 -5.25 23.00 -35.25
CA ALA A 119 -5.56 21.65 -34.80
C ALA A 119 -6.97 21.54 -34.18
N ARG A 120 -7.38 22.54 -33.39
CA ARG A 120 -8.75 22.61 -32.87
C ARG A 120 -9.79 22.67 -33.98
N SER A 121 -9.58 23.53 -34.98
CA SER A 121 -10.50 23.66 -36.10
C SER A 121 -10.64 22.36 -36.91
N VAL A 122 -9.54 21.61 -37.07
CA VAL A 122 -9.58 20.28 -37.71
C VAL A 122 -10.44 19.31 -36.90
N LEU A 123 -10.26 19.24 -35.58
CA LEU A 123 -11.06 18.36 -34.71
C LEU A 123 -12.55 18.72 -34.73
N GLU A 124 -12.88 20.01 -34.70
CA GLU A 124 -14.27 20.48 -34.81
C GLU A 124 -14.92 20.05 -36.13
N ARG A 125 -14.22 20.21 -37.26
CA ARG A 125 -14.74 19.80 -38.57
C ARG A 125 -14.91 18.29 -38.69
N VAL A 126 -13.98 17.51 -38.13
CA VAL A 126 -14.08 16.05 -38.08
C VAL A 126 -15.29 15.63 -37.23
N ARG A 127 -15.47 16.23 -36.04
CA ARG A 127 -16.64 15.97 -35.18
C ARG A 127 -17.94 16.30 -35.92
N ASP A 128 -18.03 17.50 -36.49
CA ASP A 128 -19.24 17.96 -37.17
C ASP A 128 -19.56 17.09 -38.41
N ALA A 129 -18.55 16.53 -39.09
CA ALA A 129 -18.75 15.58 -40.18
C ALA A 129 -19.26 14.21 -39.67
N ILE A 130 -18.72 13.71 -38.56
CA ILE A 130 -19.20 12.49 -37.90
C ILE A 130 -20.65 12.67 -37.42
N ASP A 131 -20.98 13.81 -36.79
CA ASP A 131 -22.32 14.13 -36.30
C ASP A 131 -23.34 14.20 -37.45
N ARG A 132 -22.90 14.62 -38.64
CA ARG A 132 -23.69 14.60 -39.87
C ARG A 132 -23.68 13.25 -40.60
N ASN A 133 -23.03 12.22 -40.04
CA ASN A 133 -22.84 10.90 -40.64
C ASN A 133 -22.11 10.92 -42.00
N ASP A 134 -21.23 11.90 -42.21
CA ASP A 134 -20.40 12.07 -43.40
C ASP A 134 -18.94 11.66 -43.11
N LEU A 135 -18.74 10.34 -43.01
CA LEU A 135 -17.43 9.74 -42.74
C LEU A 135 -16.37 10.05 -43.83
N PRO A 136 -16.71 10.12 -45.13
CA PRO A 136 -15.76 10.56 -46.16
C PRO A 136 -15.23 11.98 -45.92
N ALA A 137 -16.08 12.93 -45.56
CA ALA A 137 -15.65 14.29 -45.24
C ALA A 137 -14.79 14.33 -43.96
N ALA A 138 -15.15 13.55 -42.94
CA ALA A 138 -14.36 13.43 -41.72
C ALA A 138 -12.91 12.97 -42.01
N LEU A 139 -12.76 11.94 -42.85
CA LEU A 139 -11.43 11.47 -43.31
C LEU A 139 -10.69 12.55 -44.11
N GLY A 140 -11.40 13.26 -44.99
CA GLY A 140 -10.85 14.37 -45.76
C GLY A 140 -10.28 15.48 -44.86
N TYR A 141 -11.03 15.90 -43.84
CA TYR A 141 -10.56 16.92 -42.90
C TYR A 141 -9.35 16.45 -42.09
N ALA A 142 -9.36 15.20 -41.60
CA ALA A 142 -8.25 14.62 -40.83
C ALA A 142 -6.94 14.51 -41.64
N LEU A 143 -7.04 14.31 -42.96
CA LEU A 143 -5.87 14.19 -43.85
C LEU A 143 -5.39 15.52 -44.44
N SER A 144 -6.22 16.57 -44.38
CA SER A 144 -5.98 17.85 -45.06
C SER A 144 -4.80 18.65 -44.52
N ASN A 145 -4.41 18.46 -43.25
CA ASN A 145 -3.31 19.18 -42.62
C ASN A 145 -2.40 18.22 -41.84
N ARG A 146 -1.21 17.97 -42.38
CA ARG A 146 -0.22 17.06 -41.81
C ARG A 146 0.37 17.57 -40.49
N GLU A 147 0.59 18.88 -40.36
CA GLU A 147 1.13 19.48 -39.13
C GLU A 147 0.11 19.38 -37.99
N ALA A 148 -1.14 19.74 -38.26
CA ALA A 148 -2.23 19.59 -37.29
C ALA A 148 -2.42 18.13 -36.88
N LYS A 149 -2.30 17.18 -37.82
CA LYS A 149 -2.33 15.75 -37.50
C LYS A 149 -1.21 15.33 -36.54
N LEU A 150 0.04 15.73 -36.80
CA LEU A 150 1.17 15.41 -35.93
C LEU A 150 1.00 15.99 -34.52
N GLU A 151 0.47 17.20 -34.43
CA GLU A 151 0.16 17.85 -33.16
C GLU A 151 -0.94 17.10 -32.38
N ILE A 152 -2.04 16.74 -33.04
CA ILE A 152 -3.14 15.97 -32.45
C ILE A 152 -2.66 14.58 -31.99
N ASP A 153 -1.83 13.91 -32.79
CA ASP A 153 -1.24 12.62 -32.43
C ASP A 153 -0.32 12.74 -31.20
N GLY A 154 0.46 13.81 -31.09
CA GLY A 154 1.29 14.12 -29.92
C GLY A 154 0.47 14.43 -28.66
N PHE A 155 -0.60 15.23 -28.81
CA PHE A 155 -1.57 15.49 -27.74
C PHE A 155 -2.22 14.19 -27.24
N ASN A 156 -2.70 13.35 -28.15
CA ASN A 156 -3.32 12.07 -27.80
C ASN A 156 -2.35 11.14 -27.05
N ARG A 157 -1.06 11.14 -27.43
CA ARG A 157 -0.03 10.39 -26.71
C ARG A 157 0.16 10.91 -25.28
N ALA A 158 0.34 12.22 -25.09
CA ALA A 158 0.51 12.82 -23.77
C ALA A 158 -0.71 12.56 -22.87
N VAL A 159 -1.92 12.63 -23.44
CA VAL A 159 -3.18 12.30 -22.75
C VAL A 159 -3.23 10.82 -22.37
N ALA A 160 -2.89 9.90 -23.28
CA ALA A 160 -2.90 8.47 -23.00
C ALA A 160 -1.86 8.08 -21.94
N GLU A 161 -0.67 8.68 -21.96
CA GLU A 161 0.37 8.45 -20.96
C GLU A 161 -0.03 9.00 -19.58
N ARG A 162 -0.67 10.18 -19.53
CA ARG A 162 -1.13 10.81 -18.28
C ARG A 162 -2.34 10.14 -17.65
N PHE A 163 -3.34 9.81 -18.46
CA PHE A 163 -4.64 9.35 -17.96
C PHE A 163 -4.86 7.85 -18.13
N GLY A 164 -3.98 7.14 -18.84
CA GLY A 164 -4.15 5.74 -19.22
C GLY A 164 -4.83 5.58 -20.58
N GLU A 165 -4.52 4.49 -21.27
CA GLU A 165 -5.16 4.16 -22.54
C GLU A 165 -6.68 4.04 -22.36
N ARG A 166 -7.44 4.64 -23.27
CA ARG A 166 -8.91 4.53 -23.35
C ARG A 166 -9.70 5.24 -22.24
N THR A 167 -9.05 5.98 -21.33
CA THR A 167 -9.76 6.77 -20.30
C THR A 167 -10.71 7.82 -20.89
N LEU A 168 -10.43 8.33 -22.09
CA LEU A 168 -11.32 9.27 -22.79
C LEU A 168 -12.36 8.59 -23.70
N LEU A 169 -12.30 7.26 -23.88
CA LEU A 169 -13.24 6.52 -24.73
C LEU A 169 -14.47 6.02 -23.95
N THR A 170 -14.58 6.33 -22.66
CA THR A 170 -15.68 5.84 -21.80
C THR A 170 -16.99 6.59 -21.98
N ASN A 171 -17.03 7.61 -22.85
CA ASN A 171 -18.24 8.31 -23.25
C ASN A 171 -18.49 8.08 -24.74
N ALA A 172 -19.17 6.98 -25.06
CA ALA A 172 -19.79 6.73 -26.35
C ALA A 172 -21.27 6.45 -26.12
#